data_AF-A0A525NXZ3-F1
#
_entry.id   AF-A0A525NXZ3-F1
#
_cell.length_a   1.000
_cell.length_b   1.000
_cell.length_c   1.000
_cell.angle_alpha   90.00
_cell.angle_beta   90.00
_cell.angle_gamma   90.00
#
_symmetry.space_group_name_H-M   'P 1'
#
loop_
_entity.id
_entity.type
_entity.pdbx_description
1 polymer ?
#
loop_
_entity_poly.entity_id
_entity_poly.type
_entity_poly.pdbx_seq_one_letter_code
_entity_poly.pdbx_strand_id
1 'polypeptide(L)' 'HVFEIAFEGIQRSTRHKSGVALRFPRMLRWRQDKPIQEANSLDDLEDMLRIYG' A
#
# COMPACT_ATOMS: atom_id res chain seq x y z
N HIS A 1 2.30 7.11 12.41
CA HIS A 1 3.21 7.77 11.45
C HIS A 1 2.89 7.28 10.04
N VAL A 2 3.16 8.09 9.02
CA VAL A 2 2.86 7.76 7.61
C VAL A 2 4.15 7.56 6.83
N PHE A 3 4.24 6.48 6.06
CA PHE A 3 5.41 6.19 5.22
C PHE A 3 4.96 6.08 3.77
N GLU A 4 5.79 6.59 2.87
CA GLU A 4 5.63 6.36 1.44
C GLU A 4 6.39 5.10 1.06
N ILE A 5 5.68 4.15 0.44
CA ILE A 5 6.21 2.84 0.07
C ILE A 5 6.20 2.73 -1.46
N ALA A 6 7.36 2.42 -2.02
CA ALA A 6 7.48 2.02 -3.42
C ALA A 6 7.44 0.49 -3.51
N PHE A 7 6.84 -0.08 -4.56
CA PHE A 7 6.76 -1.52 -4.78
C PHE A 7 6.71 -1.83 -6.29
N GLU A 8 6.96 -3.07 -6.66
CA GLU A 8 7.02 -3.51 -8.06
C GLU A 8 5.75 -4.20 -8.55
N GLY A 9 4.89 -4.65 -7.64
CA GLY A 9 3.61 -5.25 -7.98
C GLY A 9 2.70 -5.40 -6.77
N ILE A 10 1.43 -5.70 -7.02
CA ILE A 10 0.39 -5.87 -6.02
C ILE A 10 -0.39 -7.15 -6.35
N GLN A 11 -0.78 -7.94 -5.35
CA GLN A 11 -1.48 -9.21 -5.57
C GLN A 11 -2.44 -9.52 -4.41
N ARG A 12 -3.48 -10.34 -4.67
CA ARG A 12 -4.33 -10.90 -3.60
C ARG A 12 -3.49 -11.80 -2.69
N SER A 13 -3.76 -11.77 -1.39
CA SER A 13 -3.06 -12.59 -0.40
C SER A 13 -3.97 -12.95 0.78
N THR A 14 -4.07 -14.24 1.09
CA THR A 14 -4.78 -14.73 2.28
C THR A 14 -3.95 -14.63 3.57
N ARG A 15 -2.65 -14.30 3.45
CA ARG A 15 -1.72 -14.22 4.59
C ARG A 15 -1.88 -12.93 5.39
N HIS A 16 -2.42 -11.87 4.79
CA HIS A 16 -2.56 -10.56 5.41
C HIS A 16 -4.03 -10.21 5.59
N LYS A 17 -4.38 -9.58 6.72
CA LYS A 17 -5.77 -9.19 7.03
C LYS A 17 -6.39 -8.24 5.98
N SER A 18 -5.55 -7.48 5.27
CA SER A 18 -5.96 -6.61 4.16
C SER A 18 -6.37 -7.38 2.91
N GLY A 19 -6.08 -8.68 2.80
CA GLY A 19 -6.34 -9.45 1.57
C GLY A 19 -5.37 -9.13 0.42
N VAL A 20 -4.33 -8.32 0.65
CA VAL A 20 -3.40 -7.80 -0.37
C VAL A 20 -1.95 -7.92 0.10
N ALA A 21 -1.04 -8.23 -0.82
CA ALA A 21 0.40 -8.18 -0.62
C ALA A 21 1.08 -7.31 -1.69
N LEU A 22 2.12 -6.58 -1.28
CA LEU A 22 2.99 -5.82 -2.17
C LEU A 22 4.26 -6.62 -2.50
N ARG A 23 4.71 -6.59 -3.75
CA ARG A 23 5.92 -7.26 -4.23
C ARG A 23 7.11 -6.30 -4.15
N PHE A 24 8.18 -6.75 -3.48
CA PHE A 24 9.40 -5.97 -3.23
C PHE A 24 9.14 -4.55 -2.68
N PRO A 25 8.37 -4.40 -1.58
CA PRO A 25 8.09 -3.09 -1.00
C PRO A 25 9.35 -2.50 -0.37
N ARG A 26 9.57 -1.20 -0.59
CA ARG A 26 10.71 -0.43 -0.09
C ARG A 26 10.22 0.88 0.51
N MET A 27 10.74 1.25 1.68
CA MET A 27 10.44 2.55 2.29
C MET A 27 11.14 3.64 1.48
N LEU A 28 10.35 4.54 0.86
CA LEU A 28 10.90 5.65 0.10
C LEU A 28 11.21 6.83 1.02
N ARG A 29 10.23 7.24 1.84
CA ARG A 29 10.42 8.32 2.82
C ARG A 29 9.37 8.27 3.94
N TRP A 30 9.73 8.86 5.08
CA TRP A 30 8.76 9.18 6.14
C TRP A 30 8.02 10.47 5.76
N ARG A 31 6.69 10.37 5.61
CA ARG A 31 5.80 11.51 5.40
C ARG A 31 5.45 12.17 6.72
N GLN A 32 6.30 13.07 7.18
CA GLN A 32 6.02 13.93 8.33
C GLN A 32 5.07 15.09 7.97
N ASP A 33 4.92 15.36 6.68
CA ASP A 33 4.00 16.35 6.10
C ASP A 33 2.54 15.89 6.07
N LYS A 34 2.28 14.58 6.23
CA LYS A 34 0.94 14.00 6.16
C LYS A 34 0.45 13.43 7.50
N PRO A 35 -0.78 13.76 7.93
CA PRO A 35 -1.41 13.09 9.06
C PRO A 35 -1.88 11.67 8.68
N ILE A 36 -2.14 10.83 9.68
CA ILE A 36 -2.50 9.41 9.46
C ILE A 36 -3.80 9.23 8.66
N GLN A 37 -4.72 10.19 8.76
CA GLN A 37 -6.00 10.20 8.08
C GLN A 37 -5.87 10.40 6.56
N GLU A 38 -4.72 10.90 6.09
CA GLU A 38 -4.41 11.07 4.67
C GLU A 38 -3.58 9.92 4.08
N ALA A 39 -3.30 8.88 4.87
CA ALA A 39 -2.69 7.67 4.34
C ALA A 39 -3.68 6.96 3.40
N ASN A 40 -3.15 6.22 2.41
CA ASN A 40 -3.98 5.46 1.51
C ASN A 40 -4.86 4.45 2.27
N SER A 41 -6.09 4.30 1.77
CA SER A 41 -7.11 3.40 2.30
C SER A 41 -6.95 1.99 1.74
N LEU A 42 -7.72 1.04 2.28
CA LEU A 42 -7.79 -0.30 1.69
C LEU A 42 -8.46 -0.26 0.31
N ASP A 43 -9.46 0.59 0.13
CA ASP A 43 -10.17 0.75 -1.16
C ASP A 43 -9.22 1.23 -2.26
N ASP A 44 -8.30 2.15 -1.94
CA ASP A 44 -7.24 2.58 -2.87
C ASP A 44 -6.40 1.39 -3.33
N LEU A 45 -6.03 0.48 -2.42
CA LEU A 45 -5.25 -0.71 -2.73
C LEU A 45 -6.05 -1.72 -3.55
N GLU A 46 -7.36 -1.83 -3.32
CA GLU A 46 -8.23 -2.71 -4.11
C GLU A 46 -8.37 -2.20 -5.54
N ASP A 47 -8.48 -0.89 -5.74
CA ASP A 47 -8.51 -0.27 -7.06
C ASP A 47 -7.17 -0.44 -7.79
N MET A 48 -6.04 -0.24 -7.09
CA MET A 48 -4.72 -0.54 -7.65
C MET A 48 -4.59 -2.00 -8.04
N LEU A 49 -5.10 -2.92 -7.21
CA LEU A 49 -5.08 -4.35 -7.50
C LEU A 49 -5.97 -4.72 -8.70
N ARG A 50 -7.10 -4.03 -8.91
CA ARG A 50 -7.95 -4.25 -10.08
C ARG A 50 -7.25 -3.83 -11.38
N ILE A 51 -6.44 -2.77 -11.33
CA ILE A 51 -5.80 -2.19 -12.51
C ILE A 51 -4.45 -2.84 -12.80
N TYR A 52 -3.67 -3.15 -11.76
CA TYR A 52 -2.26 -3.57 -11.86
C TYR A 52 -1.98 -4.99 -11.33
N GLY A 53 -2.98 -5.66 -10.78
CA GLY A 53 -2.87 -7.01 -10.20
C GLY A 53 -2.84 -8.14 -11.20
#